data_AF-A0A8T0LDR9-F1
#
_entry.id   AF-A0A8T0LDR9-F1
#
_cell.length_a   1.000
_cell.length_b   1.000
_cell.length_c   1.000
_cell.angle_alpha   90.00
_cell.angle_beta   90.00
_cell.angle_gamma   90.00
#
_symmetry.space_group_name_H-M   'P 1'
#
loop_
_entity.id
_entity.type
_entity.pdbx_description
1 polymer ?
#
loop_
_entity_poly.entity_id
_entity_poly.type
_entity_poly.pdbx_seq_one_letter_code
_entity_poly.pdbx_strand_id
1 'polypeptide(L)'
;MSYDPEYERLRTLGTKRGAHELDLYLSTKHDELLASTLEPGTYKKTSSLVIVDGFAVEITQDQQANVLRSAKGVRVVEKNEELV
;
A
#
# COMPACT_ATOMS: atom_id res chain seq x y z
N MET A 1 -0.23 9.35 12.50
CA MET A 1 0.51 9.62 11.25
C MET A 1 1.96 9.77 11.63
N SER A 2 2.83 8.88 11.17
CA SER A 2 4.28 9.12 11.24
C SER A 2 4.60 10.17 10.19
N TYR A 3 5.30 11.24 10.56
CA TYR A 3 5.76 12.24 9.60
C TYR A 3 6.73 11.56 8.63
N ASP A 4 6.49 11.74 7.33
CA ASP A 4 7.35 11.24 6.28
C ASP A 4 7.85 12.42 5.41
N PRO A 5 9.09 12.88 5.62
CA PRO A 5 9.63 14.03 4.92
C PRO A 5 9.81 13.77 3.41
N GLU A 6 10.00 12.52 3.01
CA GLU A 6 10.19 12.16 1.60
C GLU A 6 8.86 12.16 0.85
N TYR A 7 7.80 11.65 1.48
CA TYR A 7 6.43 11.78 0.98
C TYR A 7 6.03 13.25 0.77
N GLU A 8 6.24 14.13 1.76
CA GLU A 8 5.91 15.56 1.63
C GLU A 8 6.73 16.24 0.55
N ARG A 9 8.02 15.90 0.43
CA ARG A 9 8.87 16.42 -0.65
C ARG A 9 8.36 15.99 -2.03
N LEU A 10 8.02 14.72 -2.22
CA LEU A 10 7.54 14.20 -3.51
C LEU A 10 6.15 14.72 -3.85
N ARG A 11 5.26 14.87 -2.85
CA ARG A 11 3.93 15.44 -3.00
C ARG A 11 3.95 16.93 -3.37
N THR A 12 4.88 17.70 -2.79
CA THR A 12 5.04 19.13 -3.11
C THR A 12 5.74 19.37 -4.45
N LEU A 13 6.44 18.36 -4.98
CA LEU A 13 7.02 18.36 -6.31
C LEU A 13 5.90 18.16 -7.35
N GLY A 14 5.03 19.17 -7.54
CA GLY A 14 3.84 19.17 -8.42
C GLY A 14 4.10 19.04 -9.92
N THR A 15 5.19 18.38 -10.31
CA THR A 15 5.55 18.05 -11.69
C THR A 15 5.04 16.65 -12.04
N LYS A 16 4.83 16.36 -13.33
CA LYS A 16 4.47 15.00 -13.79
C LYS A 16 5.49 13.94 -13.34
N ARG A 17 6.76 14.32 -13.26
CA ARG A 17 7.85 13.45 -12.78
C ARG A 17 7.75 13.19 -11.28
N GLY A 18 7.45 14.21 -10.48
CA GLY A 18 7.23 14.07 -9.04
C GLY A 18 6.04 13.17 -8.70
N ALA A 19 4.95 13.26 -9.47
CA ALA A 19 3.82 12.34 -9.32
C ALA A 19 4.20 10.87 -9.60
N HIS A 20 5.04 10.63 -10.60
CA HIS A 20 5.55 9.28 -10.89
C HIS A 20 6.53 8.77 -9.82
N GLU A 21 7.43 9.63 -9.34
CA GLU A 21 8.35 9.28 -8.25
C GLU A 21 7.61 9.01 -6.94
N LEU A 22 6.54 9.76 -6.65
CA LEU A 22 5.64 9.52 -5.52
C LEU A 22 4.91 8.18 -5.64
N ASP A 23 4.42 7.85 -6.83
CA ASP A 23 3.76 6.57 -7.11
C ASP A 23 4.71 5.38 -6.87
N LEU A 24 5.93 5.46 -7.40
CA LEU A 24 6.97 4.46 -7.16
C LEU A 24 7.31 4.34 -5.66
N TYR A 25 7.50 5.47 -4.99
CA TYR A 25 7.84 5.51 -3.57
C TYR A 25 6.78 4.81 -2.71
N LEU A 26 5.51 5.15 -2.90
CA LEU A 26 4.41 4.50 -2.17
C LEU A 26 4.24 3.03 -2.56
N SER A 27 4.37 2.72 -3.86
CA SER A 27 4.29 1.34 -4.34
C SER A 27 5.33 0.44 -3.66
N THR A 28 6.58 0.91 -3.53
CA THR A 28 7.65 0.20 -2.81
C THR A 28 7.31 0.02 -1.34
N LYS A 29 6.79 1.04 -0.66
CA LYS A 29 6.36 0.92 0.73
C LYS A 29 5.26 -0.11 0.94
N HIS A 30 4.30 -0.19 0.02
CA HIS A 30 3.27 -1.22 0.05
C HIS A 30 3.88 -2.62 -0.13
N ASP A 31 4.85 -2.76 -1.04
CA ASP A 31 5.54 -4.05 -1.27
C ASP A 31 6.35 -4.48 -0.05
N GLU A 32 7.06 -3.56 0.60
CA GLU A 32 7.80 -3.81 1.84
C GLU A 32 6.87 -4.23 2.98
N LEU A 33 5.73 -3.54 3.13
CA LEU A 33 4.73 -3.89 4.13
C LEU A 33 4.18 -5.29 3.88
N LEU A 34 3.80 -5.60 2.64
CA LEU A 34 3.31 -6.92 2.26
C LEU A 34 4.37 -8.01 2.49
N ALA A 35 5.62 -7.79 2.07
CA ALA A 35 6.70 -8.76 2.26
C ALA A 35 7.07 -8.97 3.73
N SER A 36 6.87 -7.97 4.58
CA SER A 36 7.11 -8.06 6.03
C SER A 36 5.97 -8.74 6.80
N THR A 37 4.77 -8.79 6.22
CA THR A 37 3.55 -9.25 6.91
C THR A 37 3.05 -10.60 6.39
N LEU A 38 3.22 -10.86 5.09
CA LEU A 38 2.72 -12.04 4.41
C LEU A 38 3.88 -12.81 3.79
N GLU A 39 3.72 -14.13 3.68
CA GLU A 39 4.70 -14.98 3.04
C GLU A 39 4.77 -14.69 1.52
N PRO A 40 5.96 -14.45 0.95
CA PRO A 40 6.11 -14.23 -0.49
C PRO A 40 5.48 -15.35 -1.31
N GLY A 41 4.69 -14.98 -2.32
CA GLY A 41 3.98 -15.94 -3.18
C GLY A 41 2.59 -16.35 -2.68
N THR A 42 2.19 -15.97 -1.46
CA THR A 42 0.83 -16.23 -0.91
C THR A 42 -0.15 -15.08 -1.15
N TYR A 43 0.30 -14.00 -1.78
CA TYR A 43 -0.47 -12.80 -2.07
C TYR A 43 -0.08 -12.21 -3.43
N LYS A 44 -0.97 -11.41 -4.00
CA LYS A 44 -0.71 -10.68 -5.25
C LYS A 44 -1.21 -9.25 -5.14
N LYS A 45 -0.30 -8.28 -5.11
CA LYS A 45 -0.67 -6.85 -5.17
C LYS A 45 -1.27 -6.56 -6.55
N THR A 46 -2.47 -6.00 -6.58
CA THR A 46 -3.19 -5.71 -7.84
C THR A 46 -3.07 -4.24 -8.22
N SER A 47 -3.11 -3.34 -7.23
CA SER A 47 -2.99 -1.90 -7.47
C SER A 47 -2.43 -1.17 -6.25
N SER A 48 -1.92 0.04 -6.49
CA SER A 48 -1.56 1.00 -5.44
C SER A 48 -2.30 2.30 -5.70
N LEU A 49 -2.89 2.86 -4.64
CA LEU A 49 -3.72 4.05 -4.63
C LEU A 49 -3.01 5.17 -3.87
N VAL A 50 -2.13 5.87 -4.60
CA VAL A 50 -1.23 6.91 -4.08
C VAL A 50 -1.99 8.05 -3.37
N ILE A 51 -3.19 8.38 -3.84
CA ILE A 51 -3.99 9.52 -3.33
C ILE A 51 -4.39 9.29 -1.87
N VAL A 52 -4.67 8.04 -1.49
CA VAL A 52 -5.13 7.67 -0.15
C VAL A 52 -4.09 6.87 0.63
N ASP A 53 -2.86 6.73 0.11
CA ASP A 53 -1.81 5.88 0.67
C ASP A 53 -2.34 4.45 0.95
N GLY A 54 -3.00 3.89 -0.05
CA GLY A 54 -3.67 2.58 0.02
C GLY A 54 -3.22 1.65 -1.09
N PHE A 55 -3.55 0.36 -0.96
CA PHE A 55 -3.27 -0.64 -1.99
C PHE A 55 -4.35 -1.71 -1.99
N ALA A 56 -4.52 -2.36 -3.14
CA ALA A 56 -5.33 -3.56 -3.26
C ALA A 56 -4.43 -4.78 -3.41
N VAL A 57 -4.77 -5.84 -2.69
CA VAL A 57 -4.05 -7.11 -2.69
C VAL A 57 -5.06 -8.25 -2.75
N GLU A 58 -4.79 -9.20 -3.63
CA GLU A 58 -5.48 -10.48 -3.68
C GLU A 58 -4.82 -11.43 -2.67
N ILE A 59 -5.63 -11.97 -1.78
CA ILE A 59 -5.23 -12.89 -0.71
C ILE A 59 -6.15 -14.10 -0.74
N THR A 60 -5.64 -15.25 -0.29
CA THR A 60 -6.37 -16.52 -0.36
C THR A 60 -7.09 -16.87 0.95
N GLN A 61 -6.68 -16.27 2.06
CA GLN A 61 -7.19 -16.58 3.39
C GLN A 61 -7.59 -15.31 4.15
N ASP A 62 -8.77 -15.35 4.79
CA ASP A 62 -9.25 -14.26 5.66
C ASP A 62 -8.29 -13.98 6.84
N GLN A 63 -7.50 -14.98 7.25
CA GLN A 63 -6.46 -14.80 8.27
C GLN A 63 -5.39 -13.79 7.82
N GLN A 64 -5.03 -13.74 6.53
CA GLN A 64 -4.07 -12.77 6.00
C GLN A 64 -4.61 -11.32 6.15
N ALA A 65 -5.92 -11.12 5.97
CA ALA A 65 -6.55 -9.82 6.21
C ALA A 65 -6.41 -9.38 7.68
N ASN A 66 -6.55 -10.31 8.63
CA ASN A 66 -6.38 -10.00 10.06
C ASN A 66 -4.92 -9.66 10.44
N VAL A 67 -3.95 -10.29 9.78
CA VAL A 67 -2.53 -9.93 9.91
C VAL A 67 -2.30 -8.50 9.43
N LEU A 68 -2.83 -8.14 8.26
CA LEU A 68 -2.74 -6.78 7.72
C LEU A 68 -3.41 -5.76 8.64
N ARG A 69 -4.58 -6.07 9.23
CA ARG A 69 -5.24 -5.18 10.21
C ARG A 69 -4.39 -4.91 11.45
N SER A 70 -3.53 -5.85 11.82
CA SER A 70 -2.63 -5.75 12.97
C SER A 70 -1.27 -5.16 12.60
N ALA A 71 -1.00 -4.97 11.31
CA ALA A 71 0.28 -4.48 10.83
C ALA A 71 0.46 -2.99 11.14
N LYS A 72 1.66 -2.63 11.58
CA LYS A 72 2.00 -1.25 11.90
C LYS A 72 1.92 -0.39 10.63
N GLY A 73 1.11 0.65 10.67
CA GLY A 73 0.93 1.58 9.55
C GLY A 73 -0.34 1.32 8.74
N VAL A 74 -0.97 0.16 8.89
CA VAL A 74 -2.29 -0.12 8.30
C VAL A 74 -3.37 0.49 9.18
N ARG A 75 -4.29 1.24 8.57
CA ARG A 75 -5.42 1.86 9.27
C ARG A 75 -6.73 1.11 9.10
N VAL A 76 -7.01 0.67 7.87
CA VAL A 76 -8.26 0.06 7.47
C VAL A 76 -7.95 -1.07 6.49
N VAL A 77 -8.65 -2.18 6.64
CA VAL A 77 -8.61 -3.31 5.69
C VAL A 77 -10.04 -3.75 5.44
N GLU A 78 -10.51 -3.49 4.24
CA GLU A 78 -11.85 -3.83 3.76
C GLU A 78 -11.76 -4.79 2.58
N LYS A 79 -12.79 -5.63 2.43
CA LYS A 79 -12.91 -6.49 1.26
C LYS A 79 -13.22 -5.58 0.07
N ASN A 80 -12.46 -5.73 -1.01
CA ASN A 80 -12.78 -5.02 -2.24
C ASN A 80 -14.09 -5.57 -2.83
N GLU A 81 -15.13 -4.73 -2.90
CA GLU A 81 -16.45 -5.10 -3.44
C GLU A 81 -16.56 -4.86 -4.96
N GLU A 82 -15.55 -4.26 -5.60
CA GLU A 82 -15.56 -3.99 -7.05
C GLU A 82 -15.38 -5.23 -7.95
N LEU A 83 -15.20 -6.42 -7.38
CA LEU A 83 -15.13 -7.67 -8.14
C LEU A 83 -16.54 -8.25 -8.37
N VAL A 84 -17.20 -7.78 -9.43
CA VAL A 84 -18.40 -8.40 -10.03
C VAL A 84 -17.99 -9.35 -11.15
#